data_AF-A0A2M7SQD9-F1
#
_entry.id   AF-A0A2M7SQD9-F1
#
_cell.length_a   1.000
_cell.length_b   1.000
_cell.length_c   1.000
_cell.angle_alpha   90.00
_cell.angle_beta   90.00
_cell.angle_gamma   90.00
#
_symmetry.space_group_name_H-M   'P 1'
#
loop_
_entity.id
_entity.type
_entity.pdbx_description
1 polymer ?
#
loop_
_entity_poly.entity_id
_entity_poly.type
_entity_poly.pdbx_seq_one_letter_code
_entity_poly.pdbx_strand_id
1 'polypeptide(L)'
;MIADFGYGVLVVTFLLALFSVGTAVYGARTKSYLPERGRSQSGRWAESARRAMLLTFPLVTLASLALIYLLVTGQYGYQYVYSVTSNSMPMYLKITALWGGQAGSLLFWSWLMSAFASAVMLRKWERDREFLPWVIVVLSLTLAFFLALTIFFENPFASWWQTASGEVAAMFRPAGALPLTPSDGMGLNPLLRHPGMIIHPPMLYLGFVSFVIPYAFAIAALITGRSDDRWIRLTRRWTLVAWLFLSLGLVLGARWAYDVLGWGGYWGWDPVEISAFMPWLTGTAFLHSVMIQEKRGMLKQWNMLLVILTYDLVIFGTFLTRSGVLSSVHAFAQSAIGPLFFAFIGLTLVSSVSLLVYRWNDLKAEVEMKSMLSREALFLLNNLLFMGVLIVCFWGVIFPLISELVTNQKVTVGPPFYERAAAPLFGALMLLMGIAPLSAWGHSTLKTLGRAVWKPALAAALVVVAVFAAGIHNAVALIGF
;
A
#
# COMPACT_ATOMS: atom_id res chain seq x y z
N MET A 1 -23.87 9.87 -22.19
CA MET A 1 -23.35 8.71 -22.95
C MET A 1 -21.99 8.21 -22.45
N ILE A 2 -20.91 9.02 -22.48
CA ILE A 2 -19.58 8.53 -22.05
C ILE A 2 -19.52 8.22 -20.55
N ALA A 3 -20.12 9.06 -19.71
CA ALA A 3 -20.21 8.79 -18.27
C ALA A 3 -21.05 7.54 -17.97
N ASP A 4 -22.18 7.36 -18.67
CA ASP A 4 -23.04 6.16 -18.52
C ASP A 4 -22.28 4.89 -18.91
N PHE A 5 -21.48 4.96 -19.97
CA PHE A 5 -20.58 3.89 -20.38
C PHE A 5 -19.54 3.60 -19.31
N GLY A 6 -18.82 4.62 -18.82
CA GLY A 6 -17.81 4.47 -17.77
C GLY A 6 -18.38 3.84 -16.49
N TYR A 7 -19.52 4.35 -16.03
CA TYR A 7 -20.24 3.82 -14.87
C TYR A 7 -20.71 2.37 -15.10
N GLY A 8 -21.34 2.09 -16.25
CA GLY A 8 -21.82 0.75 -16.60
C GLY A 8 -20.68 -0.28 -16.63
N VAL A 9 -19.52 0.10 -17.17
CA VAL A 9 -18.31 -0.73 -17.18
C VAL A 9 -17.82 -1.00 -15.76
N LEU A 10 -17.85 -0.02 -14.85
CA LEU A 10 -17.50 -0.24 -13.44
C LEU A 10 -18.45 -1.21 -12.76
N VAL A 11 -19.77 -1.08 -12.97
CA VAL A 11 -20.77 -2.01 -12.42
C VAL A 11 -20.53 -3.43 -12.92
N VAL A 12 -20.29 -3.62 -14.23
CA VAL A 12 -19.97 -4.94 -14.79
C VAL A 12 -18.67 -5.49 -14.19
N THR A 13 -17.65 -4.65 -14.02
CA THR A 13 -16.38 -5.04 -13.40
C THR A 13 -16.59 -5.49 -11.94
N PHE A 14 -17.40 -4.77 -11.18
CA PHE A 14 -17.73 -5.12 -9.80
C PHE A 14 -18.44 -6.48 -9.72
N LEU A 15 -19.43 -6.71 -10.57
CA LEU A 15 -20.11 -8.01 -10.66
C LEU A 15 -19.16 -9.13 -11.09
N LEU A 16 -18.23 -8.86 -12.00
CA LEU A 16 -17.19 -9.83 -12.40
C LEU A 16 -16.22 -10.14 -11.26
N ALA A 17 -15.85 -9.16 -10.43
CA ALA A 17 -15.03 -9.38 -9.26
C ALA A 17 -15.76 -10.30 -8.25
N LEU A 18 -17.04 -10.05 -7.98
CA LEU A 18 -17.85 -10.91 -7.12
C LEU A 18 -18.04 -12.32 -7.72
N PHE A 19 -18.28 -12.42 -9.03
CA PHE A 19 -18.34 -13.69 -9.75
C PHE A 19 -17.01 -14.46 -9.66
N SER A 20 -15.88 -13.76 -9.78
CA SER A 20 -14.54 -14.33 -9.61
C SER A 20 -14.36 -14.91 -8.21
N VAL A 21 -14.81 -14.21 -7.16
CA VAL A 21 -14.81 -14.73 -5.78
C VAL A 21 -15.67 -15.99 -5.67
N GLY A 22 -16.93 -15.93 -6.12
CA GLY A 22 -17.87 -17.05 -6.00
C GLY A 22 -17.38 -18.30 -6.71
N THR A 23 -16.88 -18.16 -7.95
CA THR A 23 -16.35 -19.28 -8.72
C THR A 23 -15.02 -19.80 -8.20
N ALA A 24 -14.16 -18.95 -7.62
CA ALA A 24 -12.94 -19.40 -6.97
C ALA A 24 -13.23 -20.21 -5.70
N VAL A 25 -14.14 -19.72 -4.83
CA VAL A 25 -14.55 -20.45 -3.61
C VAL A 25 -15.23 -21.76 -3.96
N TYR A 26 -16.15 -21.74 -4.93
CA TYR A 26 -16.82 -22.96 -5.39
C TYR A 26 -15.80 -23.96 -5.96
N GLY A 27 -14.93 -23.53 -6.87
CA GLY A 27 -13.87 -24.37 -7.43
C GLY A 27 -12.93 -24.97 -6.39
N ALA A 28 -12.61 -24.21 -5.33
CA ALA A 28 -11.76 -24.67 -4.23
C ALA A 28 -12.46 -25.71 -3.33
N ARG A 29 -13.77 -25.56 -3.08
CA ARG A 29 -14.55 -26.44 -2.19
C ARG A 29 -15.01 -27.72 -2.88
N THR A 30 -15.37 -27.65 -4.15
CA THR A 30 -15.86 -28.80 -4.91
C THR A 30 -14.68 -29.62 -5.44
N LYS A 31 -14.01 -30.39 -4.56
CA LYS A 31 -13.01 -31.41 -4.95
C LYS A 31 -13.70 -32.60 -5.63
N SER A 32 -14.38 -32.39 -6.76
CA SER A 32 -14.95 -33.50 -7.54
C SER A 32 -13.83 -34.23 -8.28
N TYR A 33 -13.46 -35.38 -7.71
CA TYR A 33 -12.61 -36.41 -8.27
C TYR A 33 -13.37 -37.09 -9.42
N LEU A 34 -13.21 -36.60 -10.65
CA LEU A 34 -13.63 -37.31 -11.85
C LEU A 34 -12.37 -37.72 -12.62
N PRO A 35 -11.96 -39.00 -12.57
CA PRO A 35 -10.69 -39.46 -13.14
C PRO A 35 -10.63 -39.46 -14.67
N GLU A 36 -11.75 -39.35 -15.38
CA GLU A 36 -11.80 -39.91 -16.74
C GLU A 36 -11.63 -38.94 -17.92
N ARG A 37 -11.49 -37.62 -17.71
CA ARG A 37 -11.23 -36.68 -18.83
C ARG A 37 -10.38 -35.47 -18.46
N GLY A 38 -9.09 -35.67 -18.12
CA GLY A 38 -7.98 -34.70 -18.27
C GLY A 38 -8.06 -33.28 -17.66
N ARG A 39 -9.20 -32.83 -17.13
CA ARG A 39 -9.42 -31.54 -16.43
C ARG A 39 -10.57 -31.74 -15.44
N SER A 40 -10.26 -31.81 -14.14
CA SER A 40 -11.29 -31.82 -13.09
C SER A 40 -12.21 -30.60 -13.21
N GLN A 41 -13.51 -30.78 -12.93
CA GLN A 41 -14.51 -29.72 -12.90
C GLN A 41 -14.11 -28.56 -11.96
N SER A 42 -13.42 -28.86 -10.86
CA SER A 42 -12.78 -27.89 -9.96
C SER A 42 -11.83 -26.94 -10.72
N GLY A 43 -11.03 -27.48 -11.65
CA GLY A 43 -10.11 -26.71 -12.49
C GLY A 43 -10.82 -25.79 -13.49
N ARG A 44 -12.04 -26.12 -13.92
CA ARG A 44 -12.84 -25.25 -14.80
C ARG A 44 -13.35 -24.01 -14.06
N TRP A 45 -13.82 -24.17 -12.83
CA TRP A 45 -14.29 -23.06 -12.00
C TRP A 45 -13.15 -22.12 -11.58
N ALA A 46 -12.01 -22.68 -11.19
CA ALA A 46 -10.81 -21.88 -10.90
C ALA A 46 -10.32 -21.10 -12.13
N GLU A 47 -10.39 -21.69 -13.33
CA GLU A 47 -10.04 -20.99 -14.57
C GLU A 47 -11.08 -19.92 -14.94
N SER A 48 -12.38 -20.15 -14.73
CA SER A 48 -13.41 -19.11 -14.88
C SER A 48 -13.14 -17.93 -13.94
N ALA A 49 -12.78 -18.20 -12.68
CA ALA A 49 -12.44 -17.17 -11.71
C ALA A 49 -11.21 -16.35 -12.15
N ARG A 50 -10.18 -17.05 -12.65
CA ARG A 50 -8.96 -16.45 -13.18
C ARG A 50 -9.23 -15.57 -14.40
N ARG A 51 -10.09 -16.01 -15.33
CA ARG A 51 -10.48 -15.23 -16.52
C ARG A 51 -11.30 -14.01 -16.16
N ALA A 52 -12.25 -14.15 -15.23
CA ALA A 52 -13.01 -13.02 -14.71
C ALA A 52 -12.09 -11.98 -14.08
N MET A 53 -11.09 -12.41 -13.30
CA MET A 53 -10.07 -11.52 -12.74
C MET A 53 -9.25 -10.82 -13.83
N LEU A 54 -8.76 -11.56 -14.84
CA LEU A 54 -8.01 -10.98 -15.97
C LEU A 54 -8.83 -9.94 -16.76
N LEU A 55 -10.15 -10.11 -16.83
CA LEU A 55 -11.05 -9.19 -17.53
C LEU A 55 -11.26 -7.87 -16.76
N THR A 56 -10.99 -7.84 -15.45
CA THR A 56 -11.16 -6.61 -14.66
C THR A 56 -10.24 -5.48 -15.13
N PHE A 57 -8.98 -5.75 -15.46
CA PHE A 57 -8.02 -4.73 -15.89
C PHE A 57 -8.44 -3.98 -17.17
N PRO A 58 -8.75 -4.65 -18.30
CA PRO A 58 -9.18 -3.93 -19.50
C PRO A 58 -10.49 -3.17 -19.26
N LEU A 59 -11.42 -3.68 -18.46
CA LEU A 59 -12.67 -2.97 -18.15
C LEU A 59 -12.42 -1.71 -17.31
N VAL A 60 -11.64 -1.80 -16.23
CA VAL A 60 -11.30 -0.60 -15.43
C VAL A 60 -10.46 0.38 -16.24
N THR A 61 -9.65 -0.11 -17.20
CA THR A 61 -8.95 0.76 -18.17
C THR A 61 -9.93 1.56 -19.01
N LEU A 62 -10.98 0.92 -19.55
CA LEU A 62 -12.02 1.62 -20.31
C LEU A 62 -12.74 2.68 -19.48
N ALA A 63 -13.07 2.38 -18.22
CA ALA A 63 -13.66 3.37 -17.31
C ALA A 63 -12.68 4.53 -17.02
N SER A 64 -11.41 4.23 -16.77
CA SER A 64 -10.38 5.24 -16.52
C SER A 64 -10.17 6.16 -17.73
N LEU A 65 -10.16 5.60 -18.96
CA LEU A 65 -10.08 6.38 -20.19
C LEU A 65 -11.33 7.23 -20.42
N ALA A 66 -12.53 6.71 -20.10
CA ALA A 66 -13.75 7.50 -20.15
C ALA A 66 -13.67 8.71 -19.20
N LEU A 67 -13.18 8.53 -17.97
CA LEU A 67 -13.01 9.64 -17.03
C LEU A 67 -11.96 10.65 -17.51
N ILE A 68 -10.79 10.18 -18.00
CA ILE A 68 -9.75 11.05 -18.56
C ILE A 68 -10.32 11.88 -19.71
N TYR A 69 -11.13 11.28 -20.59
CA TYR A 69 -11.80 12.00 -21.67
C TYR A 69 -12.68 13.14 -21.13
N LEU A 70 -13.50 12.86 -20.12
CA LEU A 70 -14.38 13.87 -19.51
C LEU A 70 -13.58 15.01 -18.87
N LEU A 71 -12.47 14.69 -18.18
CA LEU A 71 -11.56 15.67 -17.56
C LEU A 71 -10.87 16.57 -18.59
N VAL A 72 -10.31 15.97 -19.64
CA VAL A 72 -9.57 16.68 -20.69
C VAL A 72 -10.48 17.58 -21.53
N THR A 73 -11.70 17.11 -21.81
CA THR A 73 -12.69 17.87 -22.60
C THR A 73 -13.47 18.89 -21.78
N GLY A 74 -13.25 18.98 -20.45
CA GLY A 74 -13.89 19.99 -19.60
C GLY A 74 -15.40 19.81 -19.48
N GLN A 75 -15.87 18.57 -19.33
CA GLN A 75 -17.31 18.27 -19.20
C GLN A 75 -17.80 18.61 -17.79
N TYR A 76 -18.02 19.90 -17.51
CA TYR A 76 -18.38 20.41 -16.18
C TYR A 76 -19.78 20.02 -15.68
N GLY A 77 -20.59 19.35 -16.52
CA GLY A 77 -21.84 18.72 -16.09
C GLY A 77 -21.66 17.53 -15.14
N TYR A 78 -20.43 17.05 -14.97
CA TYR A 78 -20.08 16.01 -13.99
C TYR A 78 -19.40 16.65 -12.79
N GLN A 79 -19.90 16.40 -11.59
CA GLN A 79 -19.46 17.08 -10.37
C GLN A 79 -17.95 16.92 -10.13
N TYR A 80 -17.42 15.72 -10.37
CA TYR A 80 -15.98 15.47 -10.23
C TYR A 80 -15.16 16.29 -11.21
N VAL A 81 -15.55 16.35 -12.49
CA VAL A 81 -14.82 17.13 -13.51
C VAL A 81 -14.82 18.61 -13.15
N TYR A 82 -15.97 19.14 -12.74
CA TYR A 82 -16.09 20.52 -12.25
C TYR A 82 -15.17 20.82 -11.06
N SER A 83 -15.05 19.89 -10.10
CA SER A 83 -14.29 20.13 -8.88
C SER A 83 -12.77 20.04 -9.04
N VAL A 84 -12.27 19.32 -10.06
CA VAL A 84 -10.81 19.10 -10.24
C VAL A 84 -10.23 19.63 -11.55
N THR A 85 -11.03 20.21 -12.46
CA THR A 85 -10.53 20.79 -13.72
C THR A 85 -11.09 22.19 -13.98
N SER A 86 -10.41 22.96 -14.84
CA SER A 86 -10.85 24.29 -15.31
C SER A 86 -10.30 24.56 -16.72
N ASN A 87 -10.83 25.58 -17.39
CA ASN A 87 -10.45 25.98 -18.74
C ASN A 87 -8.99 26.47 -18.80
N SER A 88 -8.53 27.14 -17.74
CA SER A 88 -7.17 27.68 -17.63
C SER A 88 -6.11 26.63 -17.32
N MET A 89 -6.50 25.41 -16.94
CA MET A 89 -5.54 24.37 -16.59
C MET A 89 -4.85 23.79 -17.84
N PRO A 90 -3.52 23.64 -17.82
CA PRO A 90 -2.81 22.96 -18.89
C PRO A 90 -3.20 21.48 -18.98
N MET A 91 -3.07 20.92 -20.18
CA MET A 91 -3.51 19.56 -20.51
C MET A 91 -2.96 18.49 -19.56
N TYR A 92 -1.69 18.57 -19.20
CA TYR A 92 -1.07 17.59 -18.29
C TYR A 92 -1.75 17.59 -16.93
N LEU A 93 -2.13 18.76 -16.39
CA LEU A 93 -2.86 18.84 -15.11
C LEU A 93 -4.28 18.29 -15.22
N LYS A 94 -4.95 18.47 -16.36
CA LYS A 94 -6.27 17.86 -16.62
C LYS A 94 -6.19 16.33 -16.63
N ILE A 95 -5.13 15.75 -17.19
CA ILE A 95 -4.91 14.30 -17.15
C ILE A 95 -4.61 13.84 -15.71
N THR A 96 -3.72 14.53 -14.99
CA THR A 96 -3.40 14.18 -13.60
C THR A 96 -4.56 14.37 -12.63
N ALA A 97 -5.57 15.16 -13.01
CA ALA A 97 -6.78 15.33 -12.22
C ALA A 97 -7.52 13.99 -11.98
N LEU A 98 -7.22 12.93 -12.76
CA LEU A 98 -7.65 11.55 -12.47
C LEU A 98 -7.37 11.15 -11.03
N TRP A 99 -6.22 11.53 -10.45
CA TRP A 99 -5.90 11.23 -9.05
C TRP A 99 -5.84 12.50 -8.18
N GLY A 100 -6.40 13.62 -8.66
CA GLY A 100 -6.44 14.91 -7.97
C GLY A 100 -7.56 15.07 -6.94
N GLY A 101 -8.45 14.07 -6.84
CA GLY A 101 -9.56 14.08 -5.88
C GLY A 101 -10.02 12.66 -5.52
N GLN A 102 -10.99 12.57 -4.63
CA GLN A 102 -11.39 11.30 -3.99
C GLN A 102 -11.87 10.25 -4.99
N ALA A 103 -12.92 10.56 -5.77
CA ALA A 103 -13.56 9.64 -6.69
C ALA A 103 -12.62 9.11 -7.78
N GLY A 104 -11.92 9.99 -8.49
CA GLY A 104 -10.97 9.58 -9.52
C GLY A 104 -9.79 8.79 -8.94
N SER A 105 -9.28 9.14 -7.76
CA SER A 105 -8.16 8.40 -7.17
C SER A 105 -8.54 6.99 -6.70
N LEU A 106 -9.80 6.74 -6.31
CA LEU A 106 -10.31 5.38 -6.05
C LEU A 106 -10.44 4.56 -7.33
N LEU A 107 -10.84 5.19 -8.44
CA LEU A 107 -10.81 4.57 -9.76
C LEU A 107 -9.37 4.25 -10.18
N PHE A 108 -8.44 5.19 -9.99
CA PHE A 108 -7.01 5.00 -10.25
C PHE A 108 -6.42 3.85 -9.42
N TRP A 109 -6.78 3.77 -8.13
CA TRP A 109 -6.41 2.65 -7.26
C TRP A 109 -6.90 1.32 -7.82
N SER A 110 -8.19 1.23 -8.16
CA SER A 110 -8.81 0.03 -8.74
C SER A 110 -8.15 -0.35 -10.08
N TRP A 111 -7.74 0.63 -10.87
CA TRP A 111 -7.06 0.43 -12.14
C TRP A 111 -5.67 -0.20 -11.95
N LEU A 112 -4.84 0.38 -11.08
CA LEU A 112 -3.54 -0.20 -10.76
C LEU A 112 -3.69 -1.58 -10.11
N MET A 113 -4.67 -1.77 -9.23
CA MET A 113 -4.87 -3.02 -8.52
C MET A 113 -5.27 -4.15 -9.46
N SER A 114 -6.22 -3.89 -10.37
CA SER A 114 -6.61 -4.85 -11.40
C SER A 114 -5.44 -5.16 -12.34
N ALA A 115 -4.55 -4.21 -12.62
CA ALA A 115 -3.32 -4.45 -13.40
C ALA A 115 -2.37 -5.45 -12.70
N PHE A 116 -2.05 -5.20 -11.42
CA PHE A 116 -1.20 -6.11 -10.64
C PHE A 116 -1.83 -7.49 -10.46
N ALA A 117 -3.12 -7.54 -10.13
CA ALA A 117 -3.86 -8.79 -10.02
C ALA A 117 -3.84 -9.58 -11.34
N SER A 118 -4.07 -8.90 -12.47
CA SER A 118 -4.01 -9.51 -13.80
C SER A 118 -2.61 -10.00 -14.14
N ALA A 119 -1.56 -9.23 -13.85
CA ALA A 119 -0.18 -9.63 -14.07
C ALA A 119 0.19 -10.93 -13.31
N VAL A 120 -0.29 -11.07 -12.06
CA VAL A 120 -0.13 -12.31 -11.27
C VAL A 120 -0.90 -13.48 -11.89
N MET A 121 -2.08 -13.23 -12.46
CA MET A 121 -2.90 -14.25 -13.13
C MET A 121 -2.37 -14.70 -14.49
N LEU A 122 -1.52 -13.91 -15.17
CA LEU A 122 -0.90 -14.30 -16.44
C LEU A 122 0.11 -15.44 -16.31
N ARG A 123 0.66 -15.67 -15.11
CA ARG A 123 1.58 -16.78 -14.85
C ARG A 123 0.89 -18.14 -15.06
N LYS A 124 1.67 -19.17 -15.40
CA LYS A 124 1.20 -20.57 -15.39
C LYS A 124 1.05 -21.10 -13.97
N TRP A 125 -0.17 -21.49 -13.59
CA TRP A 125 -0.54 -21.97 -12.25
C TRP A 125 -0.69 -23.50 -12.15
N GLU A 126 -0.15 -24.25 -13.11
CA GLU A 126 -0.30 -25.70 -13.19
C GLU A 126 0.19 -26.45 -11.94
N ARG A 127 1.25 -25.95 -11.30
CA ARG A 127 1.86 -26.56 -10.10
C ARG A 127 1.25 -26.10 -8.78
N ASP A 128 0.36 -25.11 -8.80
CA ASP A 128 -0.17 -24.42 -7.62
C ASP A 128 -1.70 -24.28 -7.70
N ARG A 129 -2.38 -25.27 -8.32
CA ARG A 129 -3.83 -25.23 -8.61
C ARG A 129 -4.73 -25.19 -7.38
N GLU A 130 -4.34 -25.79 -6.27
CA GLU A 130 -5.10 -25.75 -5.02
C GLU A 130 -4.94 -24.41 -4.29
N PHE A 131 -3.87 -23.68 -4.61
CA PHE A 131 -3.47 -22.45 -3.95
C PHE A 131 -3.98 -21.21 -4.72
N LEU A 132 -4.03 -21.27 -6.06
CA LEU A 132 -4.52 -20.21 -6.93
C LEU A 132 -5.90 -19.65 -6.53
N PRO A 133 -6.95 -20.46 -6.27
CA PRO A 133 -8.29 -19.93 -6.02
C PRO A 133 -8.33 -18.98 -4.82
N TRP A 134 -7.57 -19.28 -3.77
CA TRP A 134 -7.53 -18.44 -2.58
C TRP A 134 -6.80 -17.11 -2.81
N VAL A 135 -5.77 -17.11 -3.67
CA VAL A 135 -5.15 -15.86 -4.13
C VAL A 135 -6.17 -15.02 -4.91
N ILE A 136 -6.94 -15.64 -5.82
CA ILE A 136 -8.01 -14.94 -6.56
C ILE A 136 -9.06 -14.37 -5.61
N VAL A 137 -9.50 -15.13 -4.60
CA VAL A 137 -10.50 -14.66 -3.62
C VAL A 137 -10.04 -13.38 -2.94
N VAL A 138 -8.83 -13.34 -2.38
CA VAL A 138 -8.34 -12.16 -1.65
C VAL A 138 -8.20 -10.96 -2.57
N LEU A 139 -7.63 -11.15 -3.76
CA LEU A 139 -7.46 -10.07 -4.74
C LEU A 139 -8.82 -9.55 -5.24
N SER A 140 -9.75 -10.43 -5.61
CA SER A 140 -11.06 -10.06 -6.15
C SER A 140 -11.96 -9.44 -5.08
N LEU A 141 -11.93 -9.91 -3.83
CA LEU A 141 -12.66 -9.28 -2.72
C LEU A 141 -12.15 -7.87 -2.45
N THR A 142 -10.82 -7.71 -2.40
CA THR A 142 -10.22 -6.39 -2.17
C THR A 142 -10.53 -5.45 -3.33
N LEU A 143 -10.49 -5.92 -4.58
CA LEU A 143 -10.86 -5.10 -5.75
C LEU A 143 -12.35 -4.74 -5.72
N ALA A 144 -13.21 -5.69 -5.37
CA ALA A 144 -14.64 -5.45 -5.22
C ALA A 144 -14.93 -4.39 -4.15
N PHE A 145 -14.18 -4.36 -3.05
CA PHE A 145 -14.29 -3.32 -2.03
C PHE A 145 -14.00 -1.92 -2.61
N PHE A 146 -12.86 -1.72 -3.30
CA PHE A 146 -12.53 -0.42 -3.90
C PHE A 146 -13.50 -0.02 -5.03
N LEU A 147 -13.97 -0.99 -5.83
CA LEU A 147 -15.01 -0.75 -6.83
C LEU A 147 -16.33 -0.35 -6.18
N ALA A 148 -16.73 -0.98 -5.06
CA ALA A 148 -17.92 -0.62 -4.32
C ALA A 148 -17.83 0.82 -3.78
N LEU A 149 -16.68 1.21 -3.22
CA LEU A 149 -16.44 2.60 -2.81
C LEU A 149 -16.61 3.57 -4.00
N THR A 150 -16.03 3.24 -5.15
CA THR A 150 -16.11 4.07 -6.36
C THR A 150 -17.54 4.15 -6.91
N ILE A 151 -18.30 3.05 -6.90
CA ILE A 151 -19.63 3.01 -7.52
C ILE A 151 -20.70 3.64 -6.62
N PHE A 152 -20.68 3.32 -5.33
CA PHE A 152 -21.78 3.62 -4.42
C PHE A 152 -21.56 4.86 -3.55
N PHE A 153 -20.31 5.30 -3.38
CA PHE A 153 -20.00 6.43 -2.48
C PHE A 153 -19.30 7.56 -3.22
N GLU A 154 -18.27 7.24 -4.01
CA GLU A 154 -17.37 8.21 -4.63
C GLU A 154 -17.36 8.05 -6.14
N ASN A 155 -18.51 8.29 -6.77
CA ASN A 155 -18.71 8.04 -8.20
C ASN A 155 -18.21 9.21 -9.06
N PRO A 156 -17.11 9.03 -9.83
CA PRO A 156 -16.55 10.11 -10.65
C PRO A 156 -17.40 10.42 -11.90
N PHE A 157 -18.39 9.58 -12.22
CA PHE A 157 -19.31 9.74 -13.34
C PHE A 157 -20.66 10.37 -12.94
N ALA A 158 -20.83 10.70 -11.65
CA ALA A 158 -22.05 11.34 -11.18
C ALA A 158 -22.27 12.69 -11.88
N SER A 159 -23.44 12.83 -12.50
CA SER A 159 -23.87 14.10 -13.10
C SER A 159 -24.29 15.07 -12.00
N TRP A 160 -24.18 16.35 -12.28
CA TRP A 160 -24.56 17.40 -11.34
C TRP A 160 -25.95 17.93 -11.67
N TRP A 161 -26.82 17.96 -10.66
CA TRP A 161 -28.23 18.28 -10.81
C TRP A 161 -28.65 19.39 -9.86
N GLN A 162 -29.48 20.29 -10.34
CA GLN A 162 -30.19 21.28 -9.53
C GLN A 162 -31.59 20.77 -9.22
N THR A 163 -31.94 20.71 -7.94
CA THR A 163 -33.28 20.34 -7.43
C THR A 163 -33.91 21.52 -6.70
N ALA A 164 -35.18 21.38 -6.31
CA ALA A 164 -35.85 22.39 -5.49
C ALA A 164 -35.21 22.59 -4.10
N SER A 165 -34.49 21.59 -3.58
CA SER A 165 -33.84 21.62 -2.27
C SER A 165 -32.34 21.94 -2.32
N GLY A 166 -31.78 22.18 -3.50
CA GLY A 166 -30.38 22.53 -3.70
C GLY A 166 -29.71 21.75 -4.82
N GLU A 167 -28.38 21.63 -4.76
CA GLU A 167 -27.59 20.91 -5.74
C GLU A 167 -27.26 19.51 -5.25
N VAL A 168 -27.33 18.52 -6.13
CA VAL A 168 -27.03 17.12 -5.81
C VAL A 168 -26.25 16.47 -6.94
N ALA A 169 -25.25 15.67 -6.58
CA ALA A 169 -24.56 14.81 -7.52
C ALA A 169 -25.19 13.42 -7.49
N ALA A 170 -25.62 12.95 -8.65
CA ALA A 170 -26.23 11.64 -8.79
C ALA A 170 -25.96 11.08 -10.18
N MET A 171 -25.77 9.76 -10.27
CA MET A 171 -25.62 9.09 -11.57
C MET A 171 -26.89 9.22 -12.42
N PHE A 172 -28.05 9.07 -11.81
CA PHE A 172 -29.35 9.17 -12.46
C PHE A 172 -30.08 10.44 -12.05
N ARG A 173 -30.83 11.03 -12.99
CA ARG A 173 -31.58 12.27 -12.78
C ARG A 173 -32.59 12.11 -11.64
N PRO A 174 -32.48 12.88 -10.54
CA PRO A 174 -33.52 12.92 -9.52
C PRO A 174 -34.82 13.50 -10.07
N ALA A 175 -35.96 13.12 -9.49
CA ALA A 175 -37.27 13.59 -9.94
C ALA A 175 -37.35 15.13 -9.87
N GLY A 176 -37.79 15.75 -10.98
CA GLY A 176 -37.91 17.21 -11.08
C GLY A 176 -36.60 17.99 -11.16
N ALA A 177 -35.43 17.32 -11.18
CA ALA A 177 -34.14 18.00 -11.24
C ALA A 177 -33.81 18.50 -12.65
N LEU A 178 -33.02 19.57 -12.77
CA LEU A 178 -32.46 20.07 -14.03
C LEU A 178 -30.94 19.84 -14.06
N PRO A 179 -30.34 19.54 -15.23
CA PRO A 179 -28.89 19.38 -15.33
C PRO A 179 -28.19 20.72 -15.05
N LEU A 180 -27.14 20.69 -14.24
CA LEU A 180 -26.29 21.85 -13.97
C LEU A 180 -25.00 21.71 -14.78
N THR A 181 -24.78 22.59 -15.75
CA THR A 181 -23.60 22.56 -16.65
C THR A 181 -22.91 23.92 -16.65
N PRO A 182 -22.00 24.18 -15.68
CA PRO A 182 -21.19 25.40 -15.66
C PRO A 182 -20.32 25.56 -16.90
N SER A 183 -19.92 26.81 -17.20
CA SER A 183 -19.02 27.14 -18.30
C SER A 183 -17.54 26.94 -17.98
N ASP A 184 -17.18 26.87 -16.70
CA ASP A 184 -15.83 26.59 -16.20
C ASP A 184 -15.91 25.78 -14.90
N GLY A 185 -14.79 25.18 -14.49
CA GLY A 185 -14.64 24.45 -13.25
C GLY A 185 -13.69 25.12 -12.26
N MET A 186 -13.65 24.58 -11.04
CA MET A 186 -12.83 25.11 -9.94
C MET A 186 -11.32 24.89 -10.16
N GLY A 187 -10.98 23.85 -10.93
CA GLY A 187 -9.62 23.37 -11.10
C GLY A 187 -9.05 22.69 -9.85
N LEU A 188 -7.86 22.12 -10.00
CA LEU A 188 -7.14 21.53 -8.86
C LEU A 188 -6.83 22.58 -7.79
N ASN A 189 -6.81 22.11 -6.54
CA ASN A 189 -6.22 22.84 -5.42
C ASN A 189 -4.85 23.41 -5.84
N PRO A 190 -4.55 24.70 -5.57
CA PRO A 190 -3.30 25.33 -5.98
C PRO A 190 -2.03 24.55 -5.59
N LEU A 191 -2.02 23.89 -4.41
CA LEU A 191 -0.89 23.08 -3.94
C LEU A 191 -0.63 21.84 -4.82
N LEU A 192 -1.65 21.37 -5.54
CA LEU A 192 -1.57 20.25 -6.46
C LEU A 192 -1.11 20.65 -7.87
N ARG A 193 -1.00 21.94 -8.18
CA ARG A 193 -0.59 22.45 -9.50
C ARG A 193 0.95 22.46 -9.64
N HIS A 194 1.58 21.32 -9.39
CA HIS A 194 3.02 21.15 -9.38
C HIS A 194 3.44 19.92 -10.20
N PRO A 195 4.59 19.89 -10.90
CA PRO A 195 5.05 18.70 -11.63
C PRO A 195 5.15 17.43 -10.76
N GLY A 196 5.41 17.59 -9.46
CA GLY A 196 5.40 16.49 -8.49
C GLY A 196 4.09 15.70 -8.48
N MET A 197 2.94 16.35 -8.72
CA MET A 197 1.63 15.72 -8.82
C MET A 197 1.53 14.67 -9.94
N ILE A 198 2.37 14.78 -10.98
CA ILE A 198 2.40 13.84 -12.10
C ILE A 198 3.04 12.51 -11.69
N ILE A 199 4.07 12.56 -10.83
CA ILE A 199 4.95 11.41 -10.59
C ILE A 199 4.79 10.83 -9.18
N HIS A 200 4.64 11.67 -8.16
CA HIS A 200 4.63 11.20 -6.77
C HIS A 200 3.42 10.30 -6.47
N PRO A 201 2.16 10.73 -6.71
CA PRO A 201 1.02 9.88 -6.39
C PRO A 201 1.04 8.55 -7.16
N PRO A 202 1.32 8.48 -8.48
CA PRO A 202 1.45 7.19 -9.14
C PRO A 202 2.47 6.25 -8.49
N MET A 203 3.65 6.74 -8.09
CA MET A 203 4.65 5.90 -7.40
C MET A 203 4.13 5.40 -6.04
N LEU A 204 3.49 6.27 -5.26
CA LEU A 204 2.91 5.91 -3.97
C LEU A 204 1.82 4.83 -4.12
N TYR A 205 0.90 5.02 -5.07
CA TYR A 205 -0.19 4.07 -5.31
C TYR A 205 0.33 2.74 -5.86
N LEU A 206 1.31 2.76 -6.77
CA LEU A 206 1.97 1.54 -7.25
C LEU A 206 2.57 0.75 -6.08
N GLY A 207 3.19 1.43 -5.11
CA GLY A 207 3.72 0.80 -3.90
C GLY A 207 2.62 0.19 -3.03
N PHE A 208 1.63 0.99 -2.63
CA PHE A 208 0.51 0.56 -1.78
C PHE A 208 -0.27 -0.61 -2.37
N VAL A 209 -0.74 -0.45 -3.60
CA VAL A 209 -1.55 -1.45 -4.29
C VAL A 209 -0.78 -2.76 -4.44
N SER A 210 0.52 -2.72 -4.72
CA SER A 210 1.32 -3.93 -4.92
C SER A 210 1.42 -4.81 -3.67
N PHE A 211 1.30 -4.25 -2.45
CA PHE A 211 1.34 -5.04 -1.21
C PHE A 211 0.13 -5.98 -1.04
N VAL A 212 -0.96 -5.78 -1.79
CA VAL A 212 -2.06 -6.75 -1.80
C VAL A 212 -1.63 -8.11 -2.37
N ILE A 213 -0.63 -8.13 -3.25
CA ILE A 213 -0.11 -9.37 -3.82
C ILE A 213 0.52 -10.24 -2.72
N PRO A 214 1.62 -9.85 -2.04
CA PRO A 214 2.21 -10.68 -1.00
C PRO A 214 1.22 -11.05 0.11
N TYR A 215 0.29 -10.16 0.46
CA TYR A 215 -0.80 -10.45 1.37
C TYR A 215 -1.72 -11.58 0.87
N ALA A 216 -2.21 -11.51 -0.38
CA ALA A 216 -3.03 -12.56 -0.97
C ALA A 216 -2.32 -13.93 -0.98
N PHE A 217 -1.01 -13.96 -1.23
CA PHE A 217 -0.20 -15.18 -1.13
C PHE A 217 -0.11 -15.70 0.31
N ALA A 218 0.10 -14.83 1.30
CA ALA A 218 0.16 -15.21 2.72
C ALA A 218 -1.17 -15.79 3.21
N ILE A 219 -2.29 -15.13 2.92
CA ILE A 219 -3.63 -15.61 3.29
C ILE A 219 -3.96 -16.92 2.59
N ALA A 220 -3.66 -17.06 1.30
CA ALA A 220 -3.82 -18.32 0.59
C ALA A 220 -2.99 -19.45 1.22
N ALA A 221 -1.79 -19.16 1.73
CA ALA A 221 -0.93 -20.14 2.39
C ALA A 221 -1.52 -20.58 3.74
N LEU A 222 -2.06 -19.64 4.52
CA LEU A 222 -2.71 -19.94 5.80
C LEU A 222 -3.99 -20.76 5.60
N ILE A 223 -4.81 -20.42 4.60
CA ILE A 223 -6.02 -21.19 4.28
C ILE A 223 -5.67 -22.61 3.84
N THR A 224 -4.69 -22.76 2.94
CA THR A 224 -4.31 -24.08 2.41
C THR A 224 -3.42 -24.89 3.36
N GLY A 225 -2.89 -24.28 4.42
CA GLY A 225 -1.95 -24.92 5.34
C GLY A 225 -0.57 -25.17 4.70
N ARG A 226 -0.21 -24.41 3.67
CA ARG A 226 1.05 -24.58 2.95
C ARG A 226 2.20 -23.90 3.70
N SER A 227 3.22 -24.68 4.06
CA SER A 227 4.42 -24.20 4.77
C SER A 227 5.70 -24.21 3.92
N ASP A 228 5.58 -24.47 2.61
CA ASP A 228 6.71 -24.59 1.69
C ASP A 228 7.25 -23.22 1.22
N ASP A 229 8.55 -23.13 0.92
CA ASP A 229 9.18 -21.84 0.56
C ASP A 229 8.92 -21.38 -0.88
N ARG A 230 8.12 -22.12 -1.66
CA ARG A 230 7.91 -21.81 -3.08
C ARG A 230 7.11 -20.52 -3.28
N TRP A 231 6.03 -20.34 -2.51
CA TRP A 231 5.22 -19.13 -2.60
C TRP A 231 6.01 -17.91 -2.09
N ILE A 232 6.89 -18.12 -1.12
CA ILE A 232 7.73 -17.10 -0.49
C ILE A 232 8.66 -16.42 -1.49
N ARG A 233 9.32 -17.18 -2.36
CA ARG A 233 10.17 -16.60 -3.41
C ARG A 233 9.40 -15.67 -4.34
N LEU A 234 8.14 -15.99 -4.62
CA LEU A 234 7.29 -15.15 -5.46
C LEU A 234 6.84 -13.91 -4.68
N THR A 235 6.38 -14.11 -3.44
CA THR A 235 6.01 -13.04 -2.50
C THR A 235 7.15 -12.02 -2.39
N ARG A 236 8.40 -12.45 -2.17
CA ARG A 236 9.56 -11.55 -2.07
C ARG A 236 9.75 -10.67 -3.31
N ARG A 237 9.59 -11.23 -4.51
CA ARG A 237 9.74 -10.45 -5.77
C ARG A 237 8.68 -9.36 -5.86
N TRP A 238 7.43 -9.68 -5.54
CA TRP A 238 6.34 -8.70 -5.52
C TRP A 238 6.50 -7.68 -4.40
N THR A 239 6.96 -8.08 -3.22
CA THR A 239 7.30 -7.16 -2.13
C THR A 239 8.41 -6.20 -2.55
N LEU A 240 9.45 -6.65 -3.27
CA LEU A 240 10.50 -5.75 -3.77
C LEU A 240 9.94 -4.71 -4.75
N VAL A 241 9.01 -5.09 -5.62
CA VAL A 241 8.33 -4.16 -6.52
C VAL A 241 7.52 -3.13 -5.71
N ALA A 242 6.71 -3.60 -4.75
CA ALA A 242 5.92 -2.74 -3.87
C ALA A 242 6.81 -1.76 -3.07
N TRP A 243 7.87 -2.29 -2.48
CA TRP A 243 8.83 -1.54 -1.68
C TRP A 243 9.59 -0.51 -2.51
N LEU A 244 10.01 -0.84 -3.74
CA LEU A 244 10.68 0.10 -4.64
C LEU A 244 9.77 1.30 -4.95
N PHE A 245 8.55 1.04 -5.38
CA PHE A 245 7.60 2.11 -5.72
C PHE A 245 7.20 2.93 -4.49
N LEU A 246 7.01 2.29 -3.33
CA LEU A 246 6.74 3.02 -2.09
C LEU A 246 7.93 3.89 -1.66
N SER A 247 9.16 3.40 -1.83
CA SER A 247 10.38 4.19 -1.57
C SER A 247 10.47 5.41 -2.47
N LEU A 248 10.23 5.23 -3.78
CA LEU A 248 10.16 6.32 -4.74
C LEU A 248 9.05 7.31 -4.39
N GLY A 249 7.87 6.81 -4.00
CA GLY A 249 6.76 7.61 -3.52
C GLY A 249 7.17 8.49 -2.34
N LEU A 250 7.76 7.91 -1.30
CA LEU A 250 8.21 8.64 -0.11
C LEU A 250 9.26 9.72 -0.45
N VAL A 251 10.28 9.39 -1.25
CA VAL A 251 11.34 10.35 -1.63
C VAL A 251 10.79 11.49 -2.50
N LEU A 252 9.95 11.17 -3.49
CA LEU A 252 9.32 12.18 -4.33
C LEU A 252 8.33 13.05 -3.53
N GLY A 253 7.65 12.45 -2.55
CA GLY A 253 6.73 13.15 -1.64
C GLY A 253 7.49 14.16 -0.78
N ALA A 254 8.54 13.71 -0.10
CA ALA A 254 9.46 14.55 0.66
C ALA A 254 10.00 15.73 -0.16
N ARG A 255 10.45 15.46 -1.40
CA ARG A 255 10.93 16.51 -2.31
C ARG A 255 9.83 17.51 -2.68
N TRP A 256 8.63 17.04 -2.97
CA TRP A 256 7.50 17.88 -3.36
C TRP A 256 6.97 18.70 -2.19
N ALA A 257 6.84 18.11 -1.00
CA ALA A 257 6.49 18.82 0.23
C ALA A 257 7.49 19.94 0.52
N TYR A 258 8.79 19.71 0.31
CA TYR A 258 9.80 20.75 0.43
C TYR A 258 9.57 21.92 -0.55
N ASP A 259 9.21 21.64 -1.81
CA ASP A 259 8.93 22.68 -2.82
C ASP A 259 7.72 23.55 -2.46
N VAL A 260 6.65 22.92 -1.97
CA VAL A 260 5.34 23.57 -1.86
C VAL A 260 5.05 24.07 -0.45
N LEU A 261 5.58 23.40 0.59
CA LEU A 261 5.30 23.71 2.00
C LEU A 261 6.48 24.38 2.71
N GLY A 262 7.70 24.30 2.15
CA GLY A 262 8.85 25.09 2.61
C GLY A 262 9.27 24.83 4.06
N TRP A 263 9.10 23.60 4.56
CA TRP A 263 9.29 23.19 5.97
C TRP A 263 10.68 23.39 6.59
N GLY A 264 11.62 24.05 5.90
CA GLY A 264 13.00 24.17 6.35
C GLY A 264 13.79 22.84 6.27
N GLY A 265 13.21 21.79 5.71
CA GLY A 265 13.82 20.46 5.53
C GLY A 265 12.96 19.55 4.67
N TYR A 266 13.53 18.42 4.23
CA TYR A 266 12.88 17.48 3.30
C TYR A 266 11.83 16.57 3.96
N TRP A 267 11.74 16.52 5.28
CA TRP A 267 10.81 15.66 6.02
C TRP A 267 10.28 16.39 7.25
N GLY A 268 8.95 16.48 7.37
CA GLY A 268 8.29 17.27 8.41
C GLY A 268 7.52 16.46 9.44
N TRP A 269 7.56 15.13 9.36
CA TRP A 269 6.79 14.22 10.22
C TRP A 269 5.27 14.49 10.18
N ASP A 270 4.75 14.86 9.01
CA ASP A 270 3.31 15.03 8.85
C ASP A 270 2.59 13.67 8.94
N PRO A 271 1.40 13.58 9.58
CA PRO A 271 0.73 12.30 9.78
C PRO A 271 0.44 11.51 8.50
N VAL A 272 0.21 12.17 7.36
CA VAL A 272 -0.03 11.49 6.08
C VAL A 272 1.25 10.89 5.54
N GLU A 273 2.38 11.61 5.63
CA GLU A 273 3.69 11.05 5.25
C GLU A 273 4.07 9.85 6.13
N ILE A 274 3.85 9.97 7.45
CA ILE A 274 4.09 8.87 8.40
C ILE A 274 3.19 7.68 8.08
N SER A 275 1.94 7.92 7.68
CA SER A 275 1.01 6.85 7.31
C SER A 275 1.51 6.01 6.14
N ALA A 276 2.21 6.63 5.18
CA ALA A 276 2.88 5.92 4.09
C ALA A 276 4.22 5.28 4.50
N PHE A 277 4.89 5.85 5.49
CA PHE A 277 6.15 5.32 6.01
C PHE A 277 5.98 4.04 6.83
N MET A 278 4.88 3.90 7.58
CA MET A 278 4.59 2.71 8.39
C MET A 278 4.62 1.38 7.62
N PRO A 279 3.89 1.20 6.49
CA PRO A 279 3.99 -0.04 5.71
C PRO A 279 5.37 -0.22 5.06
N TRP A 280 6.12 0.87 4.80
CA TRP A 280 7.50 0.76 4.32
C TRP A 280 8.41 0.12 5.38
N LEU A 281 8.26 0.49 6.65
CA LEU A 281 9.03 -0.09 7.77
C LEU A 281 8.78 -1.61 7.91
N THR A 282 7.51 -2.02 7.95
CA THR A 282 7.15 -3.44 8.08
C THR A 282 7.48 -4.24 6.83
N GLY A 283 7.33 -3.65 5.64
CA GLY A 283 7.74 -4.24 4.38
C GLY A 283 9.26 -4.44 4.29
N THR A 284 10.03 -3.49 4.79
CA THR A 284 11.50 -3.58 4.88
C THR A 284 11.92 -4.67 5.86
N ALA A 285 11.28 -4.72 7.04
CA ALA A 285 11.49 -5.79 8.01
C ALA A 285 11.23 -7.17 7.36
N PHE A 286 10.11 -7.31 6.65
CA PHE A 286 9.73 -8.54 5.95
C PHE A 286 10.75 -8.95 4.89
N LEU A 287 11.25 -8.01 4.07
CA LEU A 287 12.27 -8.30 3.06
C LEU A 287 13.57 -8.83 3.66
N HIS A 288 13.92 -8.41 4.87
CA HIS A 288 15.10 -8.93 5.57
C HIS A 288 14.84 -10.29 6.20
N SER A 289 13.68 -10.48 6.84
CA SER A 289 13.35 -11.73 7.54
C SER A 289 12.97 -12.87 6.59
N VAL A 290 12.41 -12.57 5.41
CA VAL A 290 12.10 -13.56 4.38
C VAL A 290 13.36 -14.21 3.80
N MET A 291 14.48 -13.46 3.74
CA MET A 291 15.77 -14.03 3.34
C MET A 291 16.30 -15.06 4.34
N ILE A 292 16.05 -14.86 5.64
CA ILE A 292 16.42 -15.84 6.67
C ILE A 292 15.55 -17.08 6.53
N GLN A 293 14.25 -16.91 6.32
CA GLN A 293 13.34 -18.05 6.11
C GLN A 293 13.81 -18.92 4.94
N GLU A 294 14.09 -18.32 3.77
CA GLU A 294 14.54 -19.08 2.60
C GLU A 294 15.89 -19.79 2.80
N LYS A 295 16.77 -19.25 3.65
CA LYS A 295 18.12 -19.82 3.87
C LYS A 295 18.20 -20.81 5.04
N ARG A 296 17.32 -20.69 6.03
CA ARG A 296 17.44 -21.37 7.32
C ARG A 296 16.15 -22.01 7.82
N GLY A 297 15.02 -21.81 7.15
CA GLY A 297 13.72 -22.35 7.58
C GLY A 297 13.19 -21.73 8.87
N MET A 298 13.64 -20.53 9.23
CA MET A 298 13.29 -19.82 10.48
C MET A 298 12.31 -18.66 10.23
N LEU A 299 11.75 -18.10 11.31
CA LEU A 299 10.93 -16.88 11.28
C LEU A 299 9.63 -16.95 10.44
N LYS A 300 9.10 -18.14 10.16
CA LYS A 300 7.88 -18.29 9.33
C LYS A 300 6.67 -17.54 9.93
N GLN A 301 6.45 -17.67 11.24
CA GLN A 301 5.40 -16.95 11.97
C GLN A 301 5.58 -15.43 11.90
N TRP A 302 6.81 -14.96 12.10
CA TRP A 302 7.16 -13.54 12.05
C TRP A 302 6.92 -12.96 10.66
N ASN A 303 7.29 -13.69 9.61
CA ASN A 303 7.07 -13.29 8.23
C ASN A 303 5.59 -13.19 7.87
N MET A 304 4.75 -14.11 8.36
CA MET A 304 3.30 -13.99 8.19
C MET A 304 2.75 -12.74 8.89
N LEU A 305 3.15 -12.51 10.14
CA LEU A 305 2.73 -11.32 10.89
C LEU A 305 3.12 -10.03 10.17
N LEU A 306 4.36 -9.92 9.68
CA LEU A 306 4.84 -8.73 8.99
C LEU A 306 4.11 -8.48 7.66
N VAL A 307 3.80 -9.51 6.88
CA VAL A 307 3.06 -9.33 5.62
C VAL A 307 1.62 -8.88 5.88
N ILE A 308 0.95 -9.49 6.86
CA ILE A 308 -0.41 -9.11 7.29
C ILE A 308 -0.38 -7.64 7.75
N LEU A 309 0.52 -7.31 8.68
CA LEU A 309 0.65 -5.97 9.21
C LEU A 309 0.99 -4.93 8.13
N THR A 310 1.86 -5.27 7.18
CA THR A 310 2.21 -4.35 6.07
C THR A 310 0.99 -4.00 5.24
N TYR A 311 0.17 -4.99 4.87
CA TYR A 311 -1.03 -4.75 4.08
C TYR A 311 -2.10 -3.98 4.88
N ASP A 312 -2.35 -4.36 6.13
CA ASP A 312 -3.31 -3.66 6.97
C ASP A 312 -2.86 -2.21 7.23
N LEU A 313 -1.55 -1.94 7.37
CA LEU A 313 -0.99 -0.59 7.45
C LEU A 313 -1.17 0.23 6.16
N VAL A 314 -1.14 -0.40 4.98
CA VAL A 314 -1.46 0.27 3.71
C VAL A 314 -2.92 0.73 3.70
N ILE A 315 -3.86 -0.16 4.07
CA ILE A 315 -5.28 0.19 4.12
C ILE A 315 -5.54 1.21 5.23
N PHE A 316 -4.87 1.08 6.38
CA PHE A 316 -4.93 2.03 7.48
C PHE A 316 -4.39 3.42 7.08
N GLY A 317 -3.26 3.52 6.38
CA GLY A 317 -2.79 4.80 5.87
C GLY A 317 -3.75 5.42 4.85
N THR A 318 -4.38 4.58 4.03
CA THR A 318 -5.44 5.00 3.09
C THR A 318 -6.68 5.51 3.84
N PHE A 319 -7.08 4.86 4.94
CA PHE A 319 -8.14 5.33 5.83
C PHE A 319 -7.81 6.70 6.43
N LEU A 320 -6.61 6.86 6.99
CA LEU A 320 -6.17 8.09 7.65
C LEU A 320 -6.17 9.29 6.69
N THR A 321 -5.70 9.09 5.47
CA THR A 321 -5.60 10.15 4.44
C THR A 321 -6.95 10.58 3.87
N ARG A 322 -7.98 9.72 3.96
CA ARG A 322 -9.24 9.88 3.22
C ARG A 322 -10.49 10.06 4.08
N SER A 323 -10.40 9.73 5.37
CA SER A 323 -11.53 9.79 6.30
C SER A 323 -11.76 11.16 6.93
N GLY A 324 -10.77 12.07 6.83
CA GLY A 324 -10.79 13.36 7.53
C GLY A 324 -10.61 13.27 9.04
N VAL A 325 -10.28 12.08 9.56
CA VAL A 325 -10.09 11.82 11.00
C VAL A 325 -8.83 12.51 11.54
N LEU A 326 -7.83 12.76 10.70
CA LEU A 326 -6.62 13.51 11.07
C LEU A 326 -6.60 14.89 10.43
N SER A 327 -6.09 15.87 11.18
CA SER A 327 -5.65 17.15 10.61
C SER A 327 -4.28 16.95 9.96
N SER A 328 -4.19 17.19 8.65
CA SER A 328 -2.94 17.13 7.89
C SER A 328 -2.99 18.10 6.72
N VAL A 329 -1.83 18.68 6.40
CA VAL A 329 -1.66 19.57 5.24
C VAL A 329 -1.71 18.81 3.91
N HIS A 330 -1.57 17.48 3.95
CA HIS A 330 -1.66 16.59 2.79
C HIS A 330 -3.05 15.96 2.61
N ALA A 331 -4.03 16.30 3.45
CA ALA A 331 -5.39 15.79 3.34
C ALA A 331 -6.22 16.64 2.36
N PHE A 332 -6.12 16.36 1.06
CA PHE A 332 -6.81 17.11 0.00
C PHE A 332 -8.20 16.56 -0.36
N ALA A 333 -8.48 15.30 -0.01
CA ALA A 333 -9.70 14.60 -0.40
C ALA A 333 -10.25 13.84 0.81
N GLN A 334 -11.39 14.31 1.33
CA GLN A 334 -12.04 13.73 2.50
C GLN A 334 -13.48 13.38 2.17
N SER A 335 -13.95 12.24 2.67
CA SER A 335 -15.35 11.87 2.54
C SER A 335 -15.83 10.87 3.60
N ALA A 336 -17.14 10.62 3.61
CA ALA A 336 -17.81 9.77 4.59
C ALA A 336 -17.49 8.26 4.46
N ILE A 337 -16.46 7.88 3.72
CA ILE A 337 -16.05 6.47 3.51
C ILE A 337 -15.18 5.90 4.65
N GLY A 338 -14.80 6.74 5.62
CA GLY A 338 -13.97 6.34 6.77
C GLY A 338 -14.46 5.08 7.50
N PRO A 339 -15.75 4.99 7.89
CA PRO A 339 -16.30 3.81 8.56
C PRO A 339 -16.17 2.51 7.74
N LEU A 340 -16.28 2.58 6.41
CA LEU A 340 -16.15 1.41 5.53
C LEU A 340 -14.72 0.91 5.48
N PHE A 341 -13.75 1.83 5.41
CA PHE A 341 -12.34 1.47 5.52
C PHE A 341 -12.02 0.87 6.89
N PHE A 342 -12.53 1.46 7.98
CA PHE A 342 -12.31 0.94 9.32
C PHE A 342 -12.88 -0.48 9.48
N ALA A 343 -14.09 -0.72 8.99
CA ALA A 343 -14.69 -2.06 8.95
C ALA A 343 -13.87 -3.03 8.10
N PHE A 344 -13.35 -2.59 6.95
CA PHE A 344 -12.52 -3.41 6.08
C PHE A 344 -11.18 -3.78 6.73
N ILE A 345 -10.50 -2.83 7.39
CA ILE A 345 -9.28 -3.08 8.17
C ILE A 345 -9.56 -4.07 9.30
N GLY A 346 -10.65 -3.87 10.06
CA GLY A 346 -11.05 -4.78 11.11
C GLY A 346 -11.28 -6.20 10.58
N LEU A 347 -11.98 -6.33 9.45
CA LEU A 347 -12.23 -7.61 8.79
C LEU A 347 -10.93 -8.27 8.32
N THR A 348 -10.04 -7.55 7.63
CA THR A 348 -8.78 -8.11 7.12
C THR A 348 -7.84 -8.50 8.25
N LEU A 349 -7.67 -7.62 9.25
CA LEU A 349 -6.79 -7.88 10.39
C LEU A 349 -7.31 -9.07 11.23
N VAL A 350 -8.58 -9.05 11.65
CA VAL A 350 -9.15 -10.11 12.50
C VAL A 350 -9.13 -11.44 11.77
N SER A 351 -9.53 -11.50 10.50
CA SER A 351 -9.53 -12.75 9.74
C SER A 351 -8.11 -13.29 9.51
N SER A 352 -7.16 -12.42 9.19
CA SER A 352 -5.76 -12.80 8.97
C SER A 352 -5.07 -13.28 10.23
N VAL A 353 -5.24 -12.55 11.34
CA VAL A 353 -4.67 -12.93 12.64
C VAL A 353 -5.31 -14.21 13.15
N SER A 354 -6.64 -14.37 13.01
CA SER A 354 -7.32 -15.61 13.39
C SER A 354 -6.80 -16.82 12.62
N LEU A 355 -6.60 -16.67 11.30
CA LEU A 355 -5.99 -17.71 10.47
C LEU A 355 -4.54 -18.01 10.86
N LEU A 356 -3.76 -16.97 11.17
CA LEU A 356 -2.37 -17.13 11.63
C LEU A 356 -2.31 -17.87 12.97
N VAL A 357 -3.16 -17.51 13.93
CA VAL A 357 -3.26 -18.19 15.24
C VAL A 357 -3.69 -19.64 15.05
N TYR A 358 -4.68 -19.90 14.19
CA TYR A 358 -5.12 -21.25 13.85
C TYR A 358 -3.99 -22.11 13.26
N ARG A 359 -3.13 -21.52 12.42
CA ARG A 359 -1.99 -22.17 11.77
C ARG A 359 -0.67 -22.03 12.52
N TRP A 360 -0.68 -21.52 13.75
CA TRP A 360 0.54 -21.14 14.45
C TRP A 360 1.53 -22.29 14.60
N ASN A 361 1.03 -23.49 14.90
CA ASN A 361 1.83 -24.70 15.09
C ASN A 361 2.39 -25.27 13.78
N ASP A 362 1.75 -25.02 12.64
CA ASP A 362 2.18 -25.47 11.31
C ASP A 362 3.39 -24.67 10.81
N LEU A 363 3.68 -23.53 11.44
CA LEU A 363 4.70 -22.55 11.03
C LEU A 363 5.93 -22.53 11.96
N LYS A 364 6.14 -23.59 12.75
CA LYS A 364 7.31 -23.67 13.64
C LYS A 364 8.63 -23.65 12.85
N ALA A 365 9.64 -23.03 13.45
CA ALA A 365 10.98 -22.99 12.87
C ALA A 365 11.60 -24.38 12.87
N GLU A 366 12.33 -24.72 11.81
CA GLU A 366 13.05 -25.99 11.70
C GLU A 366 14.41 -25.97 12.42
N VAL A 367 14.91 -24.77 12.73
CA VAL A 367 16.25 -24.54 13.29
C VAL A 367 16.17 -23.47 14.38
N GLU A 368 16.90 -23.68 15.48
CA GLU A 368 17.05 -22.70 16.55
C GLU A 368 18.30 -21.82 16.37
N MET A 369 18.24 -20.57 16.86
CA MET A 369 19.39 -19.67 16.84
C MET A 369 20.45 -20.13 17.85
N LYS A 370 21.70 -20.25 17.39
CA LYS A 370 22.81 -20.73 18.23
C LYS A 370 23.69 -19.61 18.80
N SER A 371 23.66 -18.41 18.23
CA SER A 371 24.53 -17.29 18.65
C SER A 371 23.86 -15.93 18.42
N MET A 372 23.98 -15.05 19.42
CA MET A 372 23.45 -13.67 19.38
C MET A 372 24.25 -12.72 18.47
N LEU A 373 25.46 -13.12 18.05
CA LEU A 373 26.29 -12.36 17.10
C LEU A 373 26.23 -12.93 15.68
N SER A 374 25.42 -13.98 15.47
CA SER A 374 25.20 -14.55 14.15
C SER A 374 24.47 -13.57 13.24
N ARG A 375 24.58 -13.78 11.93
CA ARG A 375 23.84 -12.99 10.95
C ARG A 375 22.33 -13.08 11.20
N GLU A 376 21.82 -14.25 11.58
CA GLU A 376 20.42 -14.45 11.95
C GLU A 376 19.96 -13.51 13.08
N ALA A 377 20.75 -13.42 14.16
CA ALA A 377 20.44 -12.57 15.30
C ALA A 377 20.51 -11.08 14.98
N LEU A 378 21.49 -10.64 14.19
CA LEU A 378 21.61 -9.24 13.77
C LEU A 378 20.45 -8.82 12.85
N PHE A 379 20.00 -9.72 11.97
CA PHE A 379 18.81 -9.47 11.14
C PHE A 379 17.52 -9.46 11.95
N LEU A 380 17.40 -10.28 13.00
CA LEU A 380 16.29 -10.21 13.95
C LEU A 380 16.30 -8.87 14.72
N LEU A 381 17.46 -8.43 15.20
CA LEU A 381 17.60 -7.13 15.85
C LEU A 381 17.22 -5.98 14.90
N ASN A 382 17.65 -6.05 13.64
CA ASN A 382 17.25 -5.10 12.60
C ASN A 382 15.71 -5.03 12.45
N ASN A 383 15.04 -6.20 12.43
CA ASN A 383 13.58 -6.28 12.41
C ASN A 383 12.95 -5.63 13.65
N LEU A 384 13.47 -5.90 14.85
CA LEU A 384 12.96 -5.31 16.09
C LEU A 384 13.11 -3.79 16.10
N LEU A 385 14.20 -3.24 15.55
CA LEU A 385 14.39 -1.79 15.42
C LEU A 385 13.38 -1.18 14.45
N PHE A 386 13.13 -1.80 13.28
CA PHE A 386 12.06 -1.34 12.38
C PHE A 386 10.69 -1.34 13.07
N MET A 387 10.38 -2.37 13.85
CA MET A 387 9.15 -2.42 14.65
C MET A 387 9.12 -1.37 15.75
N GLY A 388 10.26 -1.05 16.37
CA GLY A 388 10.38 0.05 17.32
C GLY A 388 10.04 1.40 16.68
N VAL A 389 10.60 1.68 15.50
CA VAL A 389 10.29 2.91 14.74
C VAL A 389 8.81 2.93 14.34
N LEU A 390 8.26 1.79 13.92
CA LEU A 390 6.83 1.67 13.63
C LEU A 390 5.97 2.03 14.84
N ILE A 391 6.29 1.52 16.03
CA ILE A 391 5.53 1.81 17.25
C ILE A 391 5.57 3.31 17.56
N VAL A 392 6.73 3.95 17.44
CA VAL A 392 6.87 5.42 17.60
C VAL A 392 5.99 6.16 16.59
N CYS A 393 6.05 5.77 15.31
CA CYS A 393 5.26 6.37 14.25
C CYS A 393 3.76 6.22 14.48
N PHE A 394 3.32 4.98 14.75
CA PHE A 394 1.94 4.62 14.98
C PHE A 394 1.38 5.34 16.22
N TRP A 395 2.12 5.37 17.32
CA TRP A 395 1.72 6.08 18.53
C TRP A 395 1.59 7.58 18.28
N GLY A 396 2.55 8.21 17.62
CA GLY A 396 2.49 9.64 17.32
C GLY A 396 1.28 10.03 16.47
N VAL A 397 0.85 9.15 15.55
CA VAL A 397 -0.32 9.37 14.69
C VAL A 397 -1.64 9.10 15.42
N ILE A 398 -1.72 8.04 16.23
CA ILE A 398 -2.94 7.63 16.93
C ILE A 398 -3.19 8.44 18.20
N PHE A 399 -2.15 8.87 18.90
CA PHE A 399 -2.28 9.58 20.18
C PHE A 399 -3.17 10.84 20.10
N PRO A 400 -3.06 11.72 19.08
CA PRO A 400 -4.01 12.81 18.86
C PRO A 400 -5.48 12.37 18.87
N LEU A 401 -5.79 11.25 18.22
CA LEU A 401 -7.16 10.72 18.11
C LEU A 401 -7.66 10.20 19.46
N ILE A 402 -6.81 9.51 20.21
CA ILE A 402 -7.14 9.04 21.56
C ILE A 402 -7.34 10.24 22.50
N SER A 403 -6.47 11.24 22.43
CA SER A 403 -6.58 12.45 23.24
C SER A 403 -7.89 13.18 22.97
N GLU A 404 -8.25 13.37 21.71
CA GLU A 404 -9.53 13.99 21.33
C GLU A 404 -10.72 13.17 21.84
N LEU A 405 -10.70 11.84 21.68
CA LEU A 405 -11.78 10.97 22.14
C LEU A 405 -11.98 11.01 23.67
N VAL A 406 -10.88 11.03 24.44
CA VAL A 406 -10.94 10.89 25.91
C VAL A 406 -11.06 12.25 26.61
N THR A 407 -10.36 13.26 26.12
CA THR A 407 -10.23 14.57 26.78
C THR A 407 -10.96 15.70 26.05
N ASN A 408 -11.47 15.43 24.84
CA ASN A 408 -12.03 16.44 23.94
C ASN A 408 -11.04 17.56 23.57
N GLN A 409 -9.72 17.31 23.72
CA GLN A 409 -8.65 18.23 23.33
C GLN A 409 -7.88 17.68 22.13
N LYS A 410 -7.78 18.51 21.08
CA LYS A 410 -6.91 18.23 19.93
C LYS A 410 -5.47 18.52 20.28
N VAL A 411 -4.66 17.47 20.28
CA VAL A 411 -3.20 17.56 20.47
C VAL A 411 -2.52 17.27 19.15
N THR A 412 -1.47 18.01 18.82
CA THR A 412 -0.62 17.75 17.65
C THR A 412 0.73 17.20 18.09
N VAL A 413 1.15 16.09 17.51
CA VAL A 413 2.49 15.52 17.73
C VAL A 413 3.39 15.99 16.60
N GLY A 414 4.39 16.81 16.92
CA GLY A 414 5.32 17.39 15.94
C GLY A 414 6.69 16.71 15.92
N PRO A 415 7.62 17.21 15.07
CA PRO A 415 8.97 16.69 14.90
C PRO A 415 9.75 16.39 16.19
N PRO A 416 9.71 17.22 17.26
CA PRO A 416 10.50 16.96 18.47
C PRO A 416 10.23 15.61 19.14
N PHE A 417 8.98 15.10 19.06
CA PHE A 417 8.64 13.77 19.56
C PHE A 417 9.32 12.68 18.73
N TYR A 418 9.15 12.74 17.41
CA TYR A 418 9.65 11.72 16.49
C TYR A 418 11.17 11.70 16.43
N GLU A 419 11.81 12.87 16.37
CA GLU A 419 13.27 12.96 16.35
C GLU A 419 13.86 12.40 17.64
N ARG A 420 13.31 12.76 18.81
CA ARG A 420 13.82 12.25 20.09
C ARG A 420 13.64 10.74 20.24
N ALA A 421 12.51 10.20 19.80
CA ALA A 421 12.17 8.79 19.98
C ALA A 421 12.77 7.88 18.90
N ALA A 422 12.76 8.31 17.63
CA ALA A 422 13.19 7.50 16.49
C ALA A 422 14.68 7.67 16.15
N ALA A 423 15.31 8.82 16.43
CA ALA A 423 16.72 9.03 16.05
C ALA A 423 17.69 7.99 16.66
N PRO A 424 17.57 7.59 17.95
CA PRO A 424 18.42 6.51 18.49
C PRO A 424 18.22 5.18 17.77
N LEU A 425 16.99 4.87 17.36
CA LEU A 425 16.66 3.65 16.62
C LEU A 425 17.25 3.68 15.21
N PHE A 426 17.16 4.83 14.51
CA PHE A 426 17.82 5.00 13.21
C PHE A 426 19.34 4.94 13.31
N GLY A 427 19.95 5.53 14.35
CA GLY A 427 21.38 5.40 14.59
C GLY A 427 21.80 3.93 14.79
N ALA A 428 21.03 3.16 15.56
CA ALA A 428 21.25 1.73 15.72
C ALA A 428 21.08 0.95 14.40
N LEU A 429 20.08 1.29 13.57
CA LEU A 429 19.88 0.71 12.24
C LEU A 429 21.08 0.99 11.33
N MET A 430 21.58 2.23 11.29
CA MET A 430 22.75 2.60 10.50
C MET A 430 24.00 1.80 10.89
N LEU A 431 24.25 1.65 12.20
CA LEU A 431 25.35 0.81 12.69
C LEU A 431 25.18 -0.66 12.29
N LEU A 432 23.97 -1.21 12.41
CA LEU A 432 23.70 -2.59 12.01
C LEU A 432 23.83 -2.81 10.50
N MET A 433 23.49 -1.82 9.67
CA MET A 433 23.68 -1.91 8.22
C MET A 433 25.16 -2.06 7.84
N GLY A 434 26.08 -1.47 8.61
CA GLY A 434 27.52 -1.67 8.43
C GLY A 434 28.03 -3.02 8.96
N ILE A 435 27.53 -3.45 10.13
CA ILE A 435 28.07 -4.62 10.84
C ILE A 435 27.46 -5.94 10.35
N ALA A 436 26.15 -5.99 10.12
CA ALA A 436 25.42 -7.23 9.82
C ALA A 436 25.86 -7.94 8.52
N PRO A 437 26.21 -7.24 7.42
CA PRO A 437 26.72 -7.91 6.22
C PRO A 437 28.07 -8.62 6.43
N LEU A 438 28.85 -8.17 7.42
CA LEU A 438 30.19 -8.70 7.74
C LEU A 438 30.14 -9.92 8.67
N SER A 439 29.01 -10.18 9.34
CA SER A 439 28.85 -11.35 10.22
C SER A 439 28.60 -12.63 9.42
N ALA A 440 28.95 -13.78 9.98
CA ALA A 440 28.74 -15.09 9.33
C ALA A 440 27.39 -15.73 9.75
N TRP A 441 26.84 -16.59 8.89
CA TRP A 441 25.65 -17.39 9.22
C TRP A 441 25.99 -18.45 10.29
N GLY A 442 25.07 -18.67 11.23
CA GLY A 442 25.14 -19.70 12.26
C GLY A 442 26.07 -19.37 13.43
N HIS A 443 27.33 -19.01 13.17
CA HIS A 443 28.29 -18.69 14.23
C HIS A 443 29.22 -17.54 13.84
N SER A 444 29.17 -16.45 14.61
CA SER A 444 30.18 -15.39 14.57
C SER A 444 30.71 -15.13 15.98
N THR A 445 32.00 -14.83 16.09
CA THR A 445 32.63 -14.38 17.34
C THR A 445 33.03 -12.92 17.22
N LEU A 446 33.17 -12.24 18.35
CA LEU A 446 33.74 -10.88 18.43
C LEU A 446 35.08 -10.77 17.70
N LYS A 447 35.93 -11.81 17.78
CA LYS A 447 37.24 -11.84 17.12
C LYS A 447 37.13 -11.91 15.58
N THR A 448 36.22 -12.75 15.07
CA THR A 448 36.00 -12.87 13.62
C THR A 448 35.36 -11.60 13.05
N LEU A 449 34.39 -11.03 13.77
CA LEU A 449 33.73 -9.79 13.38
C LEU A 449 34.70 -8.60 13.42
N GLY A 450 35.50 -8.46 14.48
CA GLY A 450 36.51 -7.40 14.60
C GLY A 450 37.54 -7.44 13.45
N ARG A 451 37.97 -8.63 13.02
CA ARG A 451 38.84 -8.79 11.84
C ARG A 451 38.18 -8.35 10.53
N ALA A 452 36.86 -8.45 10.41
CA ALA A 452 36.12 -8.01 9.23
C ALA A 452 35.84 -6.49 9.25
N VAL A 453 35.61 -5.93 10.44
CA VAL A 453 35.17 -4.53 10.63
C VAL A 453 36.33 -3.53 10.58
N TRP A 454 37.56 -3.90 10.98
CA TRP A 454 38.61 -2.89 11.19
C TRP A 454 39.00 -2.11 9.93
N LYS A 455 39.02 -2.72 8.73
CA LYS A 455 39.34 -2.00 7.48
C LYS A 455 38.24 -1.00 7.10
N PRO A 456 36.95 -1.39 7.05
CA PRO A 456 35.85 -0.43 6.88
C PRO A 456 35.84 0.67 7.95
N ALA A 457 36.06 0.32 9.22
CA ALA A 457 36.05 1.30 10.31
C ALA A 457 37.20 2.31 10.19
N LEU A 458 38.40 1.87 9.79
CA LEU A 458 39.51 2.77 9.52
C LEU A 458 39.20 3.69 8.34
N ALA A 459 38.62 3.17 7.26
CA ALA A 459 38.22 3.98 6.11
C ALA A 459 37.17 5.04 6.49
N ALA A 460 36.13 4.65 7.25
CA ALA A 460 35.12 5.57 7.76
C ALA A 460 35.77 6.66 8.65
N ALA A 461 36.64 6.28 9.58
CA ALA A 461 37.36 7.24 10.42
C ALA A 461 38.21 8.23 9.61
N LEU A 462 38.91 7.77 8.57
CA LEU A 462 39.68 8.65 7.67
C LEU A 462 38.76 9.63 6.90
N VAL A 463 37.60 9.18 6.44
CA VAL A 463 36.60 10.04 5.80
C VAL A 463 36.09 11.10 6.78
N VAL A 464 35.73 10.71 8.00
CA VAL A 464 35.30 11.64 9.06
C VAL A 464 36.37 12.70 9.33
N VAL A 465 37.64 12.30 9.45
CA VAL A 465 38.76 13.23 9.64
C VAL A 465 38.93 14.17 8.45
N ALA A 466 38.83 13.66 7.21
CA ALA A 466 38.94 14.48 6.00
C ALA A 466 37.80 15.49 5.88
N VAL A 467 36.56 15.07 6.18
CA VAL A 467 35.37 15.91 6.16
C VAL A 467 35.42 16.98 7.26
N PHE A 468 35.89 16.62 8.45
CA PHE A 468 36.14 17.57 9.52
C PHE A 468 37.19 18.61 9.12
N ALA A 469 38.31 18.17 8.54
CA ALA A 469 39.36 19.05 8.03
C ALA A 469 38.88 19.96 6.88
N ALA A 470 37.88 19.52 6.10
CA ALA A 470 37.24 20.31 5.06
C ALA A 470 36.23 21.36 5.60
N GLY A 471 36.08 21.49 6.92
CA GLY A 471 35.31 22.55 7.57
C GLY A 471 33.90 22.14 8.05
N ILE A 472 33.54 20.86 7.97
CA ILE A 472 32.27 20.36 8.52
C ILE A 472 32.48 20.01 10.00
N HIS A 473 32.00 20.88 10.89
CA HIS A 473 32.15 20.70 12.35
C HIS A 473 30.87 20.26 13.07
N ASN A 474 29.77 20.03 12.33
CA ASN A 474 28.53 19.55 12.94
C ASN A 474 28.68 18.07 13.33
N ALA A 475 28.63 17.77 14.62
CA ALA A 475 28.82 16.42 15.16
C ALA A 475 27.82 15.39 14.60
N VAL A 476 26.56 15.79 14.38
CA VAL A 476 25.53 14.89 13.84
C VAL A 476 25.80 14.57 12.37
N ALA A 477 26.23 15.58 11.60
CA ALA A 477 26.62 15.38 10.20
C ALA A 477 27.84 14.45 10.07
N LEU A 478 28.82 14.58 10.97
CA LEU A 478 30.02 13.75 10.98
C LEU A 478 29.75 12.28 11.28
N ILE A 479 28.75 11.98 12.12
CA ILE A 479 28.31 10.60 12.42
C ILE A 479 27.71 9.90 11.18
N GLY A 480 27.25 10.67 10.18
CA GLY A 480 26.67 10.13 8.95
C GLY A 480 27.70 9.56 7.95
N PHE A 481 28.99 9.85 8.13
CA PHE A 481 30.10 9.34 7.32
C PHE A 481 30.78 8.15 8.02
#